data_AF-A0A1F3XY43-F1
#
_entry.id   AF-A0A1F3XY43-F1
#
_cell.length_a   1.000
_cell.length_b   1.000
_cell.length_c   1.000
_cell.angle_alpha   90.00
_cell.angle_beta   90.00
_cell.angle_gamma   90.00
#
_symmetry.space_group_name_H-M   'P 1'
#
loop_
_entity.id
_entity.type
_entity.pdbx_description
1 polymer ?
#
loop_
_entity_poly.entity_id
_entity_poly.type
_entity_poly.pdbx_seq_one_letter_code
_entity_poly.pdbx_strand_id
1 'polypeptide(L)'
;MRIRIITVFVVGIVTISLASCSPAVRDSYVANPSGSIATLETLNTPAAASDVAAGKEFLTSTGTKATGTMSTGVSIIGVDGLASFSIPAGYYDGTKTATAQDADLVAGNIVSGTTIFGVTGNIIPAYPACTDSALNAGQCSTAASRYVSATLGAAVTGSNGQLTKTIPAGFYDGSTSCTMSDTNLVAGNIMQSVTIFGVGGSIVNRGTLDASGATAYPGAGYYNGTPTLPAASKIASGSQILGVDGTASFPDFMGTTLYRDKTTAEITQRAENDTGTCTPPGDTDRKNCESNAGTWSPTVPTNHRVVPAFMKDDDGYTGTSATYAPRPTVDCGSGIGTVEGRIADCESKNASSSPWTGSTKGNSGQGTWRLVTRQGANKEVWRDERTGMLWSSAVTTSDNWCRAAGNIENDTGYGGYCVSTNYQPDRATAAQSWCAEVGPSAMSKVSGTCSNGIAYTAAAGCTGAGGTWTANTETWSAGAYLAAKGGMGLQGSATSPSVLWRLPTIYDYKIADANGIRMVLPDMGNAGGFRPVVDASTGGINYEWSASVYSSMRGFAWIFYGYRGGVESHARSLAYVVRCVGR
;
A
#
# COMPACT_ATOMS: atom_id res chain seq x y z
N MET A 1 -67.03 -30.82 -99.78
CA MET A 1 -67.93 -29.80 -100.35
C MET A 1 -67.09 -28.60 -100.79
N ARG A 2 -66.61 -28.65 -102.03
CA ARG A 2 -66.06 -27.50 -102.77
C ARG A 2 -67.24 -26.92 -103.54
N ILE A 3 -67.52 -25.63 -103.43
CA ILE A 3 -68.45 -24.95 -104.34
C ILE A 3 -67.68 -23.82 -105.00
N ARG A 4 -67.33 -24.07 -106.26
CA ARG A 4 -66.90 -23.06 -107.23
C ARG A 4 -68.17 -22.36 -107.73
N ILE A 5 -68.18 -21.04 -107.68
CA ILE A 5 -69.08 -20.20 -108.48
C ILE A 5 -68.19 -19.46 -109.48
N ILE A 6 -68.48 -19.70 -110.76
CA ILE A 6 -67.93 -19.06 -111.95
C ILE A 6 -68.99 -18.06 -112.43
N THR A 7 -68.61 -16.85 -112.83
CA THR A 7 -69.22 -15.93 -113.83
C THR A 7 -68.40 -14.61 -113.78
N VAL A 8 -67.96 -13.88 -114.82
CA VAL A 8 -67.63 -14.07 -116.26
C VAL A 8 -67.13 -12.69 -116.78
N PHE A 9 -66.11 -12.69 -117.65
CA PHE A 9 -65.72 -11.71 -118.70
C PHE A 9 -65.31 -10.25 -118.35
N VAL A 10 -64.10 -9.84 -118.77
CA VAL A 10 -63.84 -9.17 -120.07
C VAL A 10 -62.39 -9.48 -120.51
N VAL A 11 -62.23 -10.00 -121.72
CA VAL A 11 -60.96 -10.26 -122.41
C VAL A 11 -60.79 -9.21 -123.50
N GLY A 12 -59.73 -8.41 -123.42
CA GLY A 12 -59.22 -7.59 -124.52
C GLY A 12 -58.04 -8.28 -125.18
N ILE A 13 -58.31 -9.03 -126.25
CA ILE A 13 -57.30 -9.58 -127.15
C ILE A 13 -57.00 -8.51 -128.21
N VAL A 14 -55.75 -8.08 -128.30
CA VAL A 14 -55.21 -7.46 -129.51
C VAL A 14 -54.23 -8.45 -130.13
N THR A 15 -54.62 -8.95 -131.29
CA THR A 15 -53.89 -9.81 -132.21
C THR A 15 -52.78 -9.03 -132.92
N ILE A 16 -51.53 -9.52 -132.87
CA ILE A 16 -50.54 -9.27 -133.92
C ILE A 16 -50.48 -10.52 -134.79
N SER A 17 -50.84 -10.32 -136.06
CA SER A 17 -50.84 -11.29 -137.15
C SER A 17 -49.42 -11.51 -137.67
N LEU A 18 -48.93 -12.74 -137.65
CA LEU A 18 -47.82 -13.23 -138.47
C LEU A 18 -48.36 -14.35 -139.39
N ALA A 19 -48.96 -13.95 -140.50
CA ALA A 19 -49.03 -14.74 -141.72
C ALA A 19 -47.87 -14.21 -142.61
N SER A 20 -46.93 -15.00 -143.13
CA SER A 20 -47.14 -16.24 -143.88
C SER A 20 -45.78 -16.96 -144.09
N CYS A 21 -45.82 -18.30 -143.98
CA CYS A 21 -44.84 -19.35 -144.31
C CYS A 21 -43.88 -19.04 -145.49
N SER A 22 -42.60 -19.47 -145.59
CA SER A 22 -41.96 -20.81 -145.46
C SER A 22 -40.59 -20.72 -146.21
N PRO A 23 -39.62 -21.69 -146.18
CA PRO A 23 -39.40 -22.85 -145.30
C PRO A 23 -37.96 -22.93 -144.73
N ALA A 24 -37.78 -23.90 -143.81
CA ALA A 24 -36.68 -24.88 -143.73
C ALA A 24 -35.23 -24.46 -144.09
N VAL A 25 -34.29 -24.56 -143.14
CA VAL A 25 -33.42 -25.74 -142.87
C VAL A 25 -32.06 -25.63 -143.56
N ARG A 26 -30.98 -25.77 -142.75
CA ARG A 26 -29.59 -26.08 -143.13
C ARG A 26 -28.93 -25.00 -144.01
N ASP A 27 -27.70 -24.57 -143.81
CA ASP A 27 -26.47 -25.29 -143.54
C ASP A 27 -25.41 -24.28 -143.04
N SER A 28 -24.22 -24.78 -142.67
CA SER A 28 -22.93 -24.07 -142.77
C SER A 28 -22.72 -22.86 -141.85
N TYR A 29 -22.02 -23.04 -140.73
CA TYR A 29 -20.58 -22.75 -140.66
C TYR A 29 -19.95 -22.55 -142.05
N VAL A 30 -19.42 -21.34 -142.28
CA VAL A 30 -18.74 -20.84 -143.49
C VAL A 30 -19.66 -20.29 -144.60
N ALA A 31 -20.04 -19.02 -144.46
CA ALA A 31 -19.55 -17.97 -145.34
C ALA A 31 -20.08 -16.61 -144.83
N ASN A 32 -19.29 -15.95 -143.98
CA ASN A 32 -19.11 -14.52 -144.24
C ASN A 32 -18.30 -14.45 -145.54
N PRO A 33 -18.82 -13.92 -146.65
CA PRO A 33 -18.00 -13.57 -147.80
C PRO A 33 -17.20 -12.31 -147.44
N SER A 34 -16.28 -12.47 -146.48
CA SER A 34 -15.09 -11.67 -146.16
C SER A 34 -14.50 -12.14 -144.81
N GLY A 35 -14.11 -13.42 -144.77
CA GLY A 35 -12.93 -13.94 -144.05
C GLY A 35 -12.86 -13.82 -142.52
N SER A 36 -13.13 -14.91 -141.80
CA SER A 36 -12.17 -15.59 -140.90
C SER A 36 -12.90 -16.66 -140.07
N ILE A 37 -12.33 -17.85 -140.00
CA ILE A 37 -12.88 -19.04 -139.35
C ILE A 37 -12.57 -18.91 -137.84
N ALA A 38 -13.60 -18.84 -136.98
CA ALA A 38 -13.41 -18.70 -135.54
C ALA A 38 -12.88 -20.02 -134.94
N THR A 39 -11.59 -20.04 -134.62
CA THR A 39 -10.94 -21.04 -133.78
C THR A 39 -11.69 -21.19 -132.45
N LEU A 40 -12.06 -22.42 -132.06
CA LEU A 40 -12.55 -22.73 -130.71
C LEU A 40 -11.56 -22.18 -129.67
N GLU A 41 -12.07 -21.46 -128.68
CA GLU A 41 -11.26 -20.81 -127.64
C GLU A 41 -10.46 -21.85 -126.85
N THR A 42 -9.17 -21.59 -126.63
CA THR A 42 -8.31 -22.50 -125.85
C THR A 42 -8.63 -22.31 -124.37
N LEU A 43 -9.25 -23.32 -123.74
CA LEU A 43 -9.51 -23.29 -122.30
C LEU A 43 -8.19 -23.51 -121.54
N ASN A 44 -7.83 -22.56 -120.67
CA ASN A 44 -6.59 -22.63 -119.89
C ASN A 44 -6.63 -23.70 -118.77
N THR A 45 -7.82 -24.11 -118.35
CA THR A 45 -8.04 -25.15 -117.32
C THR A 45 -9.29 -25.97 -117.68
N PRO A 46 -9.20 -26.88 -118.67
CA PRO A 46 -10.35 -27.69 -119.05
C PRO A 46 -10.71 -28.64 -117.90
N ALA A 47 -12.01 -28.87 -117.71
CA ALA A 47 -12.49 -29.86 -116.75
C ALA A 47 -11.92 -31.24 -117.08
N ALA A 48 -11.36 -31.94 -116.10
CA ALA A 48 -11.02 -33.34 -116.22
C ALA A 48 -12.28 -34.20 -116.06
N ALA A 49 -12.20 -35.47 -116.45
CA ALA A 49 -13.31 -36.41 -116.21
C ALA A 49 -13.67 -36.50 -114.72
N SER A 50 -12.72 -36.27 -113.80
CA SER A 50 -12.97 -36.23 -112.34
C SER A 50 -13.77 -35.03 -111.88
N ASP A 51 -13.90 -33.97 -112.69
CA ASP A 51 -14.58 -32.72 -112.33
C ASP A 51 -16.03 -32.68 -112.81
N VAL A 52 -16.40 -33.64 -113.67
CA VAL A 52 -17.73 -33.74 -114.27
C VAL A 52 -18.48 -34.93 -113.67
N ALA A 53 -19.75 -34.71 -113.33
CA ALA A 53 -20.62 -35.73 -112.73
C ALA A 53 -20.62 -37.04 -113.53
N ALA A 54 -20.53 -38.16 -112.81
CA ALA A 54 -20.48 -39.50 -113.40
C ALA A 54 -21.62 -39.72 -114.39
N GLY A 55 -21.29 -40.20 -115.59
CA GLY A 55 -22.27 -40.50 -116.65
C GLY A 55 -22.78 -39.29 -117.46
N LYS A 56 -22.30 -38.06 -117.17
CA LYS A 56 -22.54 -36.90 -118.04
C LYS A 56 -21.42 -36.74 -119.06
N GLU A 57 -21.77 -36.39 -120.30
CA GLU A 57 -20.78 -36.12 -121.35
C GLU A 57 -20.38 -34.64 -121.37
N PHE A 58 -19.10 -34.38 -121.64
CA PHE A 58 -18.58 -33.05 -121.93
C PHE A 58 -17.58 -33.13 -123.10
N LEU A 59 -17.28 -31.99 -123.72
CA LEU A 59 -16.29 -31.90 -124.79
C LEU A 59 -14.94 -31.51 -124.19
N THR A 60 -13.89 -32.26 -124.51
CA THR A 60 -12.51 -31.93 -124.12
C THR A 60 -12.02 -30.70 -124.91
N SER A 61 -10.88 -30.14 -124.49
CA SER A 61 -10.21 -29.04 -125.22
C SER A 61 -9.81 -29.37 -126.66
N THR A 62 -9.81 -30.65 -127.03
CA THR A 62 -9.58 -31.16 -128.40
C THR A 62 -10.88 -31.42 -129.18
N GLY A 63 -12.05 -31.12 -128.60
CA GLY A 63 -13.36 -31.31 -129.21
C GLY A 63 -13.91 -32.74 -129.15
N THR A 64 -13.22 -33.67 -128.49
CA THR A 64 -13.69 -35.06 -128.33
C THR A 64 -14.65 -35.20 -127.16
N LYS A 65 -15.66 -36.07 -127.29
CA LYS A 65 -16.56 -36.38 -126.17
C LYS A 65 -15.83 -37.22 -125.12
N ALA A 66 -15.91 -36.79 -123.86
CA ALA A 66 -15.50 -37.55 -122.69
C ALA A 66 -16.67 -37.67 -121.70
N THR A 67 -16.66 -38.71 -120.88
CA THR A 67 -17.68 -38.93 -119.85
C THR A 67 -17.11 -38.61 -118.48
N GLY A 68 -17.85 -37.83 -117.70
CA GLY A 68 -17.53 -37.54 -116.31
C GLY A 68 -17.48 -38.80 -115.45
N THR A 69 -16.69 -38.75 -114.39
CA THR A 69 -16.42 -39.83 -113.43
C THR A 69 -16.63 -39.40 -111.97
N MET A 70 -16.98 -38.14 -111.70
CA MET A 70 -17.22 -37.65 -110.34
C MET A 70 -18.45 -38.38 -109.75
N SER A 71 -18.22 -39.26 -108.78
CA SER A 71 -19.28 -39.99 -108.11
C SER A 71 -20.20 -39.04 -107.33
N THR A 72 -21.48 -39.41 -107.21
CA THR A 72 -22.38 -38.75 -106.27
C THR A 72 -21.96 -39.10 -104.85
N GLY A 73 -21.79 -38.08 -104.01
CA GLY A 73 -21.46 -38.24 -102.60
C GLY A 73 -22.60 -38.91 -101.82
N VAL A 74 -22.24 -39.55 -100.70
CA VAL A 74 -23.19 -40.16 -99.75
C VAL A 74 -23.26 -39.34 -98.46
N SER A 75 -24.36 -39.44 -97.72
CA SER A 75 -24.39 -38.91 -96.35
C SER A 75 -23.42 -39.71 -95.47
N ILE A 76 -22.76 -39.02 -94.55
CA ILE A 76 -21.75 -39.61 -93.66
C ILE A 76 -22.09 -39.35 -92.21
N ILE A 77 -21.73 -40.29 -91.34
CA ILE A 77 -21.94 -40.21 -89.90
C ILE A 77 -20.57 -40.39 -89.24
N GLY A 78 -20.18 -39.42 -88.42
CA GLY A 78 -18.95 -39.49 -87.61
C GLY A 78 -19.06 -40.57 -86.54
N VAL A 79 -17.92 -41.13 -86.12
CA VAL A 79 -17.88 -42.04 -84.96
C VAL A 79 -18.19 -41.24 -83.70
N ASP A 80 -18.76 -41.94 -82.72
CA ASP A 80 -19.06 -41.41 -81.39
C ASP A 80 -17.86 -40.68 -80.76
N GLY A 81 -18.08 -39.45 -80.29
CA GLY A 81 -17.08 -38.65 -79.57
C GLY A 81 -15.97 -38.01 -80.43
N LEU A 82 -16.05 -38.09 -81.76
CA LEU A 82 -15.05 -37.45 -82.64
C LEU A 82 -15.31 -35.95 -82.82
N ALA A 83 -14.30 -35.15 -82.46
CA ALA A 83 -14.32 -33.70 -82.69
C ALA A 83 -14.24 -33.31 -84.18
N SER A 84 -13.76 -34.19 -85.07
CA SER A 84 -13.74 -33.99 -86.52
C SER A 84 -13.72 -35.32 -87.30
N PHE A 85 -14.26 -35.34 -88.52
CA PHE A 85 -14.25 -36.49 -89.43
C PHE A 85 -14.18 -36.06 -90.91
N SER A 86 -13.61 -36.92 -91.76
CA SER A 86 -13.36 -36.61 -93.18
C SER A 86 -14.58 -36.87 -94.07
N ILE A 87 -14.83 -35.96 -95.00
CA ILE A 87 -15.85 -36.12 -96.05
C ILE A 87 -15.19 -36.67 -97.32
N PRO A 88 -15.63 -37.81 -97.87
CA PRO A 88 -15.09 -38.34 -99.12
C PRO A 88 -15.29 -37.36 -100.29
N ALA A 89 -14.36 -37.37 -101.25
CA ALA A 89 -14.51 -36.59 -102.49
C ALA A 89 -15.72 -37.07 -103.31
N GLY A 90 -16.52 -36.14 -103.84
CA GLY A 90 -17.71 -36.43 -104.65
C GLY A 90 -18.58 -35.20 -104.90
N TYR A 91 -19.60 -35.35 -105.75
CA TYR A 91 -20.62 -34.32 -106.01
C TYR A 91 -21.73 -34.38 -104.97
N TYR A 92 -21.93 -33.29 -104.23
CA TYR A 92 -23.00 -33.15 -103.22
C TYR A 92 -24.00 -32.09 -103.68
N ASP A 93 -25.22 -32.53 -103.97
CA ASP A 93 -26.31 -31.73 -104.57
C ASP A 93 -27.11 -30.90 -103.54
N GLY A 94 -26.60 -30.80 -102.30
CA GLY A 94 -27.30 -30.15 -101.18
C GLY A 94 -28.35 -31.03 -100.48
N THR A 95 -28.56 -32.28 -100.91
CA THR A 95 -29.50 -33.21 -100.25
C THR A 95 -28.82 -34.17 -99.26
N LYS A 96 -27.50 -34.09 -99.13
CA LYS A 96 -26.69 -35.00 -98.30
C LYS A 96 -26.24 -34.30 -97.02
N THR A 97 -26.02 -35.07 -95.96
CA THR A 97 -25.65 -34.56 -94.63
C THR A 97 -24.35 -35.17 -94.13
N ALA A 98 -23.62 -34.40 -93.33
CA ALA A 98 -22.52 -34.87 -92.51
C ALA A 98 -22.91 -34.71 -91.04
N THR A 99 -23.10 -35.82 -90.33
CA THR A 99 -23.64 -35.82 -88.97
C THR A 99 -22.54 -36.18 -87.98
N ALA A 100 -22.17 -35.24 -87.11
CA ALA A 100 -21.41 -35.53 -85.90
C ALA A 100 -22.37 -36.12 -84.84
N GLN A 101 -21.90 -37.09 -84.07
CA GLN A 101 -22.66 -37.66 -82.95
C GLN A 101 -21.74 -37.94 -81.76
N ASP A 102 -22.29 -37.75 -80.57
CA ASP A 102 -21.64 -38.05 -79.29
C ASP A 102 -22.71 -38.61 -78.35
N ALA A 103 -22.52 -39.84 -77.85
CA ALA A 103 -23.44 -40.56 -76.98
C ALA A 103 -23.58 -39.89 -75.61
N ASP A 104 -22.56 -39.13 -75.19
CA ASP A 104 -22.60 -38.35 -73.95
C ASP A 104 -23.36 -37.03 -74.12
N LEU A 105 -23.74 -36.64 -75.34
CA LEU A 105 -24.61 -35.49 -75.61
C LEU A 105 -26.09 -35.82 -75.32
N VAL A 106 -26.37 -36.19 -74.08
CA VAL A 106 -27.71 -36.44 -73.54
C VAL A 106 -28.05 -35.42 -72.47
N ALA A 107 -29.33 -35.09 -72.31
CA ALA A 107 -29.80 -34.10 -71.33
C ALA A 107 -29.29 -34.40 -69.91
N GLY A 108 -29.17 -35.69 -69.57
CA GLY A 108 -28.69 -36.17 -68.28
C GLY A 108 -27.22 -35.89 -67.96
N ASN A 109 -26.42 -35.47 -68.94
CA ASN A 109 -25.01 -35.10 -68.77
C ASN A 109 -24.79 -33.58 -68.81
N ILE A 110 -25.83 -32.79 -69.10
CA ILE A 110 -25.74 -31.35 -69.30
C ILE A 110 -26.52 -30.63 -68.17
N VAL A 111 -25.96 -29.55 -67.64
CA VAL A 111 -26.57 -28.74 -66.57
C VAL A 111 -27.85 -28.05 -67.06
N SER A 112 -28.90 -28.10 -66.25
CA SER A 112 -30.18 -27.43 -66.51
C SER A 112 -29.99 -25.95 -66.85
N GLY A 113 -30.64 -25.50 -67.91
CA GLY A 113 -30.50 -24.14 -68.45
C GLY A 113 -29.34 -23.95 -69.42
N THR A 114 -28.50 -24.98 -69.63
CA THR A 114 -27.47 -24.99 -70.69
C THR A 114 -27.97 -25.80 -71.89
N THR A 115 -27.71 -25.31 -73.10
CA THR A 115 -28.02 -26.00 -74.36
C THR A 115 -26.75 -26.18 -75.18
N ILE A 116 -26.43 -27.42 -75.54
CA ILE A 116 -25.29 -27.77 -76.40
C ILE A 116 -25.84 -28.53 -77.60
N PHE A 117 -25.60 -28.00 -78.82
CA PHE A 117 -26.12 -28.55 -80.08
C PHE A 117 -27.63 -28.89 -80.08
N GLY A 118 -28.44 -28.08 -79.38
CA GLY A 118 -29.89 -28.26 -79.30
C GLY A 118 -30.37 -29.23 -78.22
N VAL A 119 -29.47 -29.93 -77.51
CA VAL A 119 -29.82 -30.75 -76.34
C VAL A 119 -29.80 -29.86 -75.10
N THR A 120 -30.97 -29.68 -74.48
CA THR A 120 -31.11 -28.91 -73.24
C THR A 120 -30.83 -29.82 -72.04
N GLY A 121 -29.93 -29.39 -71.17
CA GLY A 121 -29.60 -30.13 -69.95
C GLY A 121 -30.76 -30.23 -68.97
N ASN A 122 -30.79 -31.31 -68.19
CA ASN A 122 -31.75 -31.51 -67.11
C ASN A 122 -31.11 -31.87 -65.77
N ILE A 123 -29.78 -31.82 -65.64
CA ILE A 123 -29.11 -31.92 -64.34
C ILE A 123 -29.43 -30.65 -63.56
N ILE A 124 -30.24 -30.79 -62.50
CA ILE A 124 -30.42 -29.75 -61.49
C ILE A 124 -29.36 -29.99 -60.41
N PRO A 125 -28.41 -29.06 -60.18
CA PRO A 125 -27.50 -29.15 -59.05
C PRO A 125 -28.32 -29.17 -57.75
N ALA A 126 -28.02 -30.10 -56.84
CA ALA A 126 -28.79 -30.28 -55.61
C ALA A 126 -28.85 -29.00 -54.76
N TYR A 127 -27.80 -28.17 -54.79
CA TYR A 127 -27.70 -26.92 -54.04
C TYR A 127 -26.90 -25.83 -54.79
N PRO A 128 -27.23 -24.54 -54.60
CA PRO A 128 -26.45 -23.41 -55.14
C PRO A 128 -25.04 -23.33 -54.53
N ALA A 129 -24.12 -22.59 -55.15
CA ALA A 129 -22.78 -22.37 -54.57
C ALA A 129 -22.85 -21.52 -53.28
N CYS A 130 -22.01 -21.86 -52.30
CA CYS A 130 -21.87 -21.06 -51.08
C CYS A 130 -21.31 -19.66 -51.37
N THR A 131 -21.76 -18.67 -50.60
CA THR A 131 -21.23 -17.30 -50.68
C THR A 131 -19.89 -17.19 -49.94
N ASP A 132 -18.94 -16.46 -50.54
CA ASP A 132 -17.64 -16.21 -49.93
C ASP A 132 -17.77 -15.19 -48.79
N SER A 133 -17.07 -15.43 -47.68
CA SER A 133 -17.01 -14.54 -46.50
C SER A 133 -18.38 -14.12 -45.95
N ALA A 134 -19.35 -15.04 -45.93
CA ALA A 134 -20.69 -14.78 -45.39
C ALA A 134 -21.26 -16.01 -44.66
N LEU A 135 -22.31 -15.79 -43.87
CA LEU A 135 -23.08 -16.86 -43.25
C LEU A 135 -23.85 -17.62 -44.33
N ASN A 136 -23.70 -18.95 -44.31
CA ASN A 136 -24.41 -19.84 -45.23
C ASN A 136 -25.50 -20.56 -44.43
N ALA A 137 -26.66 -19.91 -44.30
CA ALA A 137 -27.77 -20.41 -43.48
C ALA A 137 -28.52 -21.60 -44.12
N GLY A 138 -28.38 -21.80 -45.43
CA GLY A 138 -28.96 -22.91 -46.18
C GLY A 138 -27.89 -23.86 -46.73
N GLN A 139 -28.31 -25.07 -47.11
CA GLN A 139 -27.43 -26.05 -47.76
C GLN A 139 -26.93 -25.48 -49.10
N CYS A 140 -25.61 -25.50 -49.30
CA CYS A 140 -24.93 -25.00 -50.48
C CYS A 140 -23.73 -25.90 -50.84
N SER A 141 -23.29 -25.83 -52.09
CA SER A 141 -22.15 -26.60 -52.60
C SER A 141 -20.84 -25.85 -52.38
N THR A 142 -19.85 -26.50 -51.77
CA THR A 142 -18.52 -25.94 -51.48
C THR A 142 -17.52 -26.26 -52.58
N ALA A 143 -16.78 -25.26 -53.06
CA ALA A 143 -15.54 -25.50 -53.83
C ALA A 143 -14.38 -25.82 -52.88
N ALA A 144 -13.25 -26.32 -53.42
CA ALA A 144 -12.03 -26.49 -52.64
C ALA A 144 -11.64 -25.18 -51.94
N SER A 145 -11.26 -25.27 -50.66
CA SER A 145 -10.87 -24.14 -49.81
C SER A 145 -11.97 -23.13 -49.43
N ARG A 146 -13.26 -23.49 -49.53
CA ARG A 146 -14.38 -22.70 -48.96
C ARG A 146 -14.87 -23.30 -47.65
N TYR A 147 -14.88 -22.50 -46.58
CA TYR A 147 -15.46 -22.88 -45.29
C TYR A 147 -16.91 -22.41 -45.19
N VAL A 148 -17.78 -23.27 -44.66
CA VAL A 148 -19.21 -23.01 -44.48
C VAL A 148 -19.53 -23.04 -43.00
N SER A 149 -20.07 -21.94 -42.48
CA SER A 149 -20.65 -21.86 -41.14
C SER A 149 -22.01 -21.17 -41.21
N ALA A 150 -22.99 -21.74 -40.52
CA ALA A 150 -24.28 -21.09 -40.28
C ALA A 150 -24.26 -20.19 -39.03
N THR A 151 -23.16 -20.20 -38.28
CA THR A 151 -23.03 -19.51 -36.99
C THR A 151 -22.14 -18.27 -37.13
N LEU A 152 -22.72 -17.11 -36.83
CA LEU A 152 -21.99 -15.86 -36.63
C LEU A 152 -21.31 -15.90 -35.27
N GLY A 153 -20.00 -15.66 -35.24
CA GLY A 153 -19.27 -15.49 -34.01
C GLY A 153 -19.74 -14.24 -33.28
N ALA A 154 -19.94 -14.34 -31.96
CA ALA A 154 -20.18 -13.18 -31.11
C ALA A 154 -18.85 -12.60 -30.60
N ALA A 155 -18.86 -11.35 -30.14
CA ALA A 155 -17.73 -10.77 -29.42
C ALA A 155 -17.38 -11.64 -28.20
N VAL A 156 -16.08 -11.82 -27.96
CA VAL A 156 -15.56 -12.67 -26.89
C VAL A 156 -15.06 -11.77 -25.77
N THR A 157 -15.54 -12.00 -24.54
CA THR A 157 -15.06 -11.27 -23.35
C THR A 157 -14.50 -12.26 -22.33
N GLY A 158 -13.24 -12.03 -21.93
CA GLY A 158 -12.61 -12.74 -20.83
C GLY A 158 -13.13 -12.27 -19.47
N SER A 159 -13.09 -13.16 -18.48
CA SER A 159 -13.34 -12.78 -17.09
C SER A 159 -12.16 -11.98 -16.52
N ASN A 160 -12.40 -11.28 -15.41
CA ASN A 160 -11.38 -10.52 -14.70
C ASN A 160 -10.12 -11.37 -14.40
N GLY A 161 -8.95 -10.92 -14.86
CA GLY A 161 -7.66 -11.59 -14.62
C GLY A 161 -7.43 -12.87 -15.43
N GLN A 162 -8.28 -13.14 -16.43
CA GLN A 162 -8.17 -14.32 -17.27
C GLN A 162 -7.07 -14.15 -18.33
N LEU A 163 -6.07 -15.06 -18.31
CA LEU A 163 -4.95 -15.03 -19.27
C LEU A 163 -5.33 -15.54 -20.67
N THR A 164 -6.30 -16.45 -20.77
CA THR A 164 -6.70 -17.06 -22.05
C THR A 164 -8.20 -17.33 -22.09
N LYS A 165 -8.80 -17.16 -23.27
CA LYS A 165 -10.23 -17.42 -23.53
C LYS A 165 -10.37 -18.09 -24.88
N THR A 166 -11.09 -19.20 -24.92
CA THR A 166 -11.38 -19.92 -26.17
C THR A 166 -12.31 -19.10 -27.04
N ILE A 167 -11.92 -18.89 -28.29
CA ILE A 167 -12.79 -18.32 -29.33
C ILE A 167 -13.65 -19.47 -29.88
N PRO A 168 -15.00 -19.40 -29.77
CA PRO A 168 -15.87 -20.43 -30.32
C PRO A 168 -15.71 -20.57 -31.84
N ALA A 169 -16.00 -21.77 -32.37
CA ALA A 169 -16.05 -21.95 -33.82
C ALA A 169 -17.19 -21.13 -34.44
N GLY A 170 -16.92 -20.42 -35.54
CA GLY A 170 -17.90 -19.57 -36.23
C GLY A 170 -17.27 -18.66 -37.29
N PHE A 171 -18.11 -17.93 -38.03
CA PHE A 171 -17.67 -16.89 -38.97
C PHE A 171 -17.56 -15.53 -38.24
N TYR A 172 -16.44 -14.85 -38.35
CA TYR A 172 -16.19 -13.53 -37.77
C TYR A 172 -15.96 -12.52 -38.90
N ASP A 173 -16.86 -11.56 -39.04
CA ASP A 173 -16.94 -10.63 -40.18
C ASP A 173 -16.04 -9.39 -40.05
N GLY A 174 -15.18 -9.35 -39.04
CA GLY A 174 -14.33 -8.21 -38.72
C GLY A 174 -15.02 -7.09 -37.92
N SER A 175 -16.31 -7.20 -37.62
CA SER A 175 -17.02 -6.26 -36.73
C SER A 175 -16.97 -6.66 -35.24
N THR A 176 -16.52 -7.87 -34.97
CA THR A 176 -16.47 -8.49 -33.64
C THR A 176 -15.11 -8.32 -32.99
N SER A 177 -15.09 -8.14 -31.67
CA SER A 177 -13.88 -7.95 -30.87
C SER A 177 -13.64 -9.09 -29.88
N CYS A 178 -12.38 -9.26 -29.50
CA CYS A 178 -11.97 -10.10 -28.37
C CYS A 178 -11.38 -9.18 -27.30
N THR A 179 -12.02 -9.11 -26.14
CA THR A 179 -11.65 -8.19 -25.04
C THR A 179 -11.29 -8.99 -23.81
N MET A 180 -10.10 -8.76 -23.29
CA MET A 180 -9.68 -9.21 -21.96
C MET A 180 -9.68 -8.01 -21.02
N SER A 181 -10.05 -8.23 -19.76
CA SER A 181 -10.03 -7.19 -18.74
C SER A 181 -9.40 -7.71 -17.45
N ASP A 182 -8.73 -6.81 -16.74
CA ASP A 182 -8.28 -7.02 -15.38
C ASP A 182 -8.62 -5.75 -14.58
N THR A 183 -9.45 -5.89 -13.55
CA THR A 183 -9.86 -4.78 -12.68
C THR A 183 -8.69 -4.20 -11.91
N ASN A 184 -7.60 -4.95 -11.77
CA ASN A 184 -6.37 -4.48 -11.14
C ASN A 184 -5.48 -3.72 -12.12
N LEU A 185 -5.78 -3.68 -13.43
CA LEU A 185 -5.10 -2.85 -14.41
C LEU A 185 -5.58 -1.39 -14.32
N VAL A 186 -5.31 -0.77 -13.17
CA VAL A 186 -5.59 0.64 -12.88
C VAL A 186 -4.30 1.36 -12.53
N ALA A 187 -4.24 2.67 -12.79
CA ALA A 187 -3.04 3.48 -12.55
C ALA A 187 -2.51 3.33 -11.12
N GLY A 188 -3.42 3.23 -10.13
CA GLY A 188 -3.09 3.07 -8.72
C GLY A 188 -2.34 1.77 -8.35
N ASN A 189 -2.32 0.78 -9.25
CA ASN A 189 -1.60 -0.49 -9.06
C ASN A 189 -0.29 -0.57 -9.86
N ILE A 190 0.03 0.45 -10.67
CA ILE A 190 1.17 0.45 -11.59
C ILE A 190 2.16 1.53 -11.14
N MET A 191 3.45 1.23 -11.21
CA MET A 191 4.52 2.18 -10.88
C MET A 191 4.49 3.41 -11.82
N GLN A 192 4.75 4.59 -11.27
CA GLN A 192 4.92 5.80 -12.06
C GLN A 192 6.02 5.60 -13.11
N SER A 193 5.79 6.12 -14.32
CA SER A 193 6.65 5.92 -15.50
C SER A 193 6.67 4.49 -16.08
N VAL A 194 5.86 3.57 -15.53
CA VAL A 194 5.54 2.28 -16.17
C VAL A 194 4.18 2.39 -16.84
N THR A 195 4.09 1.88 -18.06
CA THR A 195 2.84 1.79 -18.82
C THR A 195 2.57 0.35 -19.18
N ILE A 196 1.40 -0.15 -18.80
CA ILE A 196 0.94 -1.52 -19.13
C ILE A 196 -0.36 -1.38 -19.93
N PHE A 197 -0.37 -1.85 -21.17
CA PHE A 197 -1.50 -1.75 -22.11
C PHE A 197 -2.11 -0.32 -22.22
N GLY A 198 -1.27 0.72 -22.19
CA GLY A 198 -1.70 2.12 -22.27
C GLY A 198 -2.15 2.75 -20.96
N VAL A 199 -2.25 1.98 -19.87
CA VAL A 199 -2.52 2.51 -18.52
C VAL A 199 -1.19 2.91 -17.88
N GLY A 200 -0.98 4.22 -17.72
CA GLY A 200 0.19 4.77 -17.03
C GLY A 200 0.05 4.67 -15.51
N GLY A 201 1.10 4.26 -14.81
CA GLY A 201 1.07 4.11 -13.37
C GLY A 201 1.14 5.42 -12.59
N SER A 202 0.57 5.39 -11.38
CA SER A 202 0.55 6.52 -10.43
C SER A 202 1.26 6.23 -9.11
N ILE A 203 1.77 5.01 -8.89
CA ILE A 203 2.54 4.69 -7.67
C ILE A 203 3.92 5.35 -7.76
N VAL A 204 4.10 6.42 -6.99
CA VAL A 204 5.38 7.14 -6.88
C VAL A 204 6.40 6.27 -6.13
N ASN A 205 7.62 6.18 -6.68
CA ASN A 205 8.76 5.59 -5.96
C ASN A 205 9.27 6.58 -4.90
N ARG A 206 9.24 6.17 -3.64
CA ARG A 206 9.65 7.00 -2.49
C ARG A 206 11.08 6.75 -2.02
N GLY A 207 11.90 6.06 -2.82
CA GLY A 207 13.29 5.75 -2.48
C GLY A 207 13.39 4.59 -1.47
N THR A 208 14.39 4.63 -0.60
CA THR A 208 14.59 3.61 0.45
C THR A 208 13.67 3.85 1.64
N LEU A 209 13.03 2.80 2.14
CA LEU A 209 12.28 2.88 3.39
C LEU A 209 13.25 2.99 4.58
N ASP A 210 13.32 4.17 5.18
CA ASP A 210 14.03 4.41 6.44
C ASP A 210 13.04 4.63 7.58
N ALA A 211 12.81 3.59 8.37
CA ALA A 211 11.94 3.62 9.54
C ALA A 211 12.77 3.69 10.86
N SER A 212 14.02 4.16 10.80
CA SER A 212 14.91 4.29 11.97
C SER A 212 14.48 5.38 12.97
N GLY A 213 13.43 6.15 12.66
CA GLY A 213 12.83 7.14 13.57
C GLY A 213 13.39 8.56 13.45
N ALA A 214 14.38 8.81 12.57
CA ALA A 214 14.89 10.15 12.30
C ALA A 214 13.99 10.97 11.36
N THR A 215 13.13 10.31 10.59
CA THR A 215 12.21 10.91 9.63
C THR A 215 10.78 10.46 9.90
N ALA A 216 9.81 11.38 9.76
CA ALA A 216 8.40 11.05 9.88
C ALA A 216 8.03 9.94 8.89
N TYR A 217 7.19 8.98 9.33
CA TYR A 217 6.79 7.84 8.49
C TYR A 217 6.27 8.37 7.14
N PRO A 218 6.93 8.04 6.01
CA PRO A 218 6.66 8.72 4.75
C PRO A 218 5.25 8.43 4.19
N GLY A 219 4.49 7.52 4.79
CA GLY A 219 3.14 7.11 4.40
C GLY A 219 3.15 5.83 3.57
N ALA A 220 2.01 5.45 2.98
CA ALA A 220 1.95 4.30 2.08
C ALA A 220 2.64 4.62 0.73
N GLY A 221 3.31 3.64 0.10
CA GLY A 221 3.98 3.81 -1.19
C GLY A 221 4.90 2.64 -1.55
N TYR A 222 5.50 2.71 -2.74
CA TYR A 222 6.55 1.78 -3.17
C TYR A 222 7.93 2.30 -2.75
N TYR A 223 8.74 1.43 -2.15
CA TYR A 223 10.10 1.71 -1.70
C TYR A 223 11.06 0.73 -2.34
N ASN A 224 12.22 1.19 -2.80
CA ASN A 224 13.26 0.38 -3.41
C ASN A 224 14.46 0.22 -2.47
N GLY A 225 15.13 -0.93 -2.47
CA GLY A 225 16.30 -1.22 -1.63
C GLY A 225 15.99 -2.01 -0.34
N THR A 226 17.03 -2.33 0.43
CA THR A 226 16.88 -3.02 1.74
C THR A 226 16.31 -2.05 2.78
N PRO A 227 15.15 -2.32 3.38
CA PRO A 227 14.53 -1.43 4.34
C PRO A 227 15.36 -1.35 5.62
N THR A 228 15.52 -0.14 6.16
CA THR A 228 15.98 0.03 7.54
C THR A 228 14.77 -0.09 8.45
N LEU A 229 14.64 -1.25 9.10
CA LEU A 229 13.52 -1.52 10.00
C LEU A 229 13.68 -0.76 11.33
N PRO A 230 12.57 -0.41 12.01
CA PRO A 230 12.64 0.16 13.35
C PRO A 230 13.35 -0.80 14.31
N ALA A 231 14.16 -0.26 15.22
CA ALA A 231 14.74 -1.08 16.29
C ALA A 231 13.62 -1.62 17.18
N ALA A 232 13.67 -2.91 17.54
CA ALA A 232 12.68 -3.55 18.41
C ALA A 232 12.46 -2.77 19.72
N SER A 233 13.51 -2.13 20.25
CA SER A 233 13.48 -1.30 21.47
C SER A 233 12.70 0.02 21.33
N LYS A 234 12.21 0.35 20.12
CA LYS A 234 11.37 1.51 19.83
C LYS A 234 9.92 1.14 19.56
N ILE A 235 9.59 -0.15 19.48
CA ILE A 235 8.24 -0.66 19.24
C ILE A 235 7.72 -1.26 20.54
N ALA A 236 6.47 -0.97 20.88
CA ALA A 236 5.84 -1.46 22.11
C ALA A 236 5.86 -2.97 22.18
N SER A 237 6.22 -3.53 23.34
CA SER A 237 6.12 -4.95 23.60
C SER A 237 4.71 -5.46 23.28
N GLY A 238 4.62 -6.58 22.55
CA GLY A 238 3.36 -7.15 22.05
C GLY A 238 2.81 -6.50 20.78
N SER A 239 3.46 -5.45 20.25
CA SER A 239 3.16 -4.88 18.94
C SER A 239 4.19 -5.33 17.91
N GLN A 240 3.78 -5.42 16.65
CA GLN A 240 4.65 -5.72 15.52
C GLN A 240 4.51 -4.63 14.46
N ILE A 241 5.64 -4.13 13.96
CA ILE A 241 5.68 -3.18 12.84
C ILE A 241 6.63 -3.72 11.79
N LEU A 242 6.12 -3.94 10.58
CA LEU A 242 6.89 -4.44 9.43
C LEU A 242 7.66 -5.74 9.74
N GLY A 243 7.07 -6.63 10.54
CA GLY A 243 7.67 -7.90 10.95
C GLY A 243 8.71 -7.81 12.07
N VAL A 244 8.97 -6.62 12.62
CA VAL A 244 9.79 -6.47 13.84
C VAL A 244 8.88 -6.46 15.06
N ASP A 245 9.11 -7.43 15.96
CA ASP A 245 8.43 -7.49 17.25
C ASP A 245 9.00 -6.45 18.20
N GLY A 246 8.10 -5.76 18.90
CA GLY A 246 8.48 -4.77 19.88
C GLY A 246 9.02 -5.38 21.17
N THR A 247 10.03 -4.71 21.71
CA THR A 247 10.63 -4.99 23.03
C THR A 247 10.61 -3.77 23.94
N ALA A 248 10.15 -2.61 23.44
CA ALA A 248 9.98 -1.42 24.26
C ALA A 248 8.87 -1.70 25.30
N SER A 249 9.26 -1.84 26.56
CA SER A 249 8.31 -1.78 27.65
C SER A 249 7.85 -0.33 27.74
N PHE A 250 6.58 -0.08 27.41
CA PHE A 250 5.87 1.09 27.88
C PHE A 250 5.11 0.61 29.12
N PRO A 251 5.76 0.58 30.30
CA PRO A 251 5.01 0.25 31.50
C PRO A 251 3.84 1.22 31.57
N ASP A 252 2.67 0.71 31.94
CA ASP A 252 1.52 1.58 32.15
C ASP A 252 1.83 2.38 33.43
N PHE A 253 2.52 3.51 33.24
CA PHE A 253 3.23 4.21 34.31
C PHE A 253 2.26 4.68 35.40
N MET A 254 0.99 4.87 35.06
CA MET A 254 -0.01 5.35 35.98
C MET A 254 -0.71 4.15 36.62
N GLY A 255 -0.35 3.82 37.85
CA GLY A 255 -1.23 3.05 38.72
C GLY A 255 -2.50 3.83 39.02
N THR A 256 -3.62 3.13 39.16
CA THR A 256 -4.85 3.78 39.59
C THR A 256 -4.70 4.37 41.01
N THR A 257 -5.24 5.56 41.23
CA THR A 257 -5.39 6.12 42.59
C THR A 257 -6.74 5.79 43.21
N LEU A 258 -7.55 4.95 42.52
CA LEU A 258 -8.89 4.55 42.99
C LEU A 258 -8.85 3.74 44.28
N TYR A 259 -7.80 2.93 44.49
CA TYR A 259 -7.69 2.05 45.63
C TYR A 259 -6.85 2.68 46.73
N ARG A 260 -7.49 2.98 47.86
CA ARG A 260 -6.91 3.73 48.98
C ARG A 260 -6.67 2.88 50.23
N ASP A 261 -6.80 1.56 50.14
CA ASP A 261 -6.57 0.65 51.26
C ASP A 261 -5.26 -0.15 51.14
N LYS A 262 -4.85 -0.68 52.30
CA LYS A 262 -3.78 -1.67 52.45
C LYS A 262 -4.42 -3.03 52.21
N THR A 263 -4.02 -3.75 51.16
CA THR A 263 -4.38 -5.14 50.76
C THR A 263 -4.98 -5.29 49.36
N THR A 264 -5.52 -4.23 48.76
CA THR A 264 -5.97 -4.30 47.35
C THR A 264 -4.76 -4.25 46.42
N ALA A 265 -4.74 -5.10 45.39
CA ALA A 265 -3.71 -5.02 44.35
C ALA A 265 -3.91 -3.74 43.53
N GLU A 266 -2.83 -2.98 43.33
CA GLU A 266 -2.78 -1.88 42.38
C GLU A 266 -3.13 -2.41 40.98
N ILE A 267 -4.09 -1.78 40.31
CA ILE A 267 -4.31 -1.98 38.86
C ILE A 267 -3.76 -0.78 38.11
N THR A 268 -3.47 -0.96 36.83
CA THR A 268 -2.99 0.12 36.00
C THR A 268 -4.15 1.02 35.56
N GLN A 269 -3.86 2.26 35.15
CA GLN A 269 -4.87 3.20 34.65
C GLN A 269 -5.57 2.68 33.39
N ARG A 270 -4.86 1.91 32.54
CA ARG A 270 -5.48 1.18 31.43
C ARG A 270 -6.46 0.12 31.95
N ALA A 271 -6.05 -0.71 32.90
CA ALA A 271 -6.92 -1.73 33.47
C ALA A 271 -8.16 -1.12 34.14
N GLU A 272 -8.03 0.06 34.76
CA GLU A 272 -9.16 0.85 35.23
C GLU A 272 -10.09 1.27 34.08
N ASN A 273 -9.54 1.87 33.01
CA ASN A 273 -10.32 2.33 31.86
C ASN A 273 -10.98 1.18 31.08
N ASP A 274 -10.35 0.01 31.12
CA ASP A 274 -10.80 -1.22 30.49
C ASP A 274 -11.63 -2.08 31.46
N THR A 275 -12.01 -1.55 32.63
CA THR A 275 -13.04 -2.15 33.48
C THR A 275 -14.42 -1.75 32.96
N GLY A 276 -15.17 -2.72 32.44
CA GLY A 276 -16.46 -2.48 31.83
C GLY A 276 -17.02 -3.70 31.13
N THR A 277 -18.08 -3.49 30.35
CA THR A 277 -18.74 -4.54 29.57
C THR A 277 -18.94 -4.08 28.12
N CYS A 278 -18.73 -4.99 27.18
CA CYS A 278 -18.98 -4.75 25.76
C CYS A 278 -20.42 -5.16 25.39
N THR A 279 -21.06 -4.39 24.51
CA THR A 279 -22.33 -4.75 23.86
C THR A 279 -22.16 -4.75 22.33
N PRO A 280 -22.43 -5.86 21.62
CA PRO A 280 -22.82 -7.18 22.15
C PRO A 280 -21.71 -7.84 22.98
N PRO A 281 -22.05 -8.69 23.96
CA PRO A 281 -21.08 -9.36 24.82
C PRO A 281 -20.23 -10.34 23.98
N GLY A 282 -18.92 -10.31 24.20
CA GLY A 282 -17.97 -11.12 23.44
C GLY A 282 -16.53 -10.65 23.59
N ASP A 283 -16.33 -9.40 24.00
CA ASP A 283 -15.02 -8.81 24.25
C ASP A 283 -14.89 -8.27 25.67
N THR A 284 -13.76 -8.56 26.32
CA THR A 284 -13.40 -8.06 27.65
C THR A 284 -12.42 -6.89 27.57
N ASP A 285 -11.93 -6.57 26.38
CA ASP A 285 -11.03 -5.46 26.12
C ASP A 285 -11.78 -4.33 25.41
N ARG A 286 -11.66 -3.10 25.93
CA ARG A 286 -12.35 -1.93 25.40
C ARG A 286 -12.00 -1.67 23.94
N LYS A 287 -10.70 -1.77 23.59
CA LYS A 287 -10.23 -1.46 22.24
C LYS A 287 -10.78 -2.45 21.24
N ASN A 288 -10.78 -3.73 21.58
CA ASN A 288 -11.34 -4.76 20.72
C ASN A 288 -12.86 -4.61 20.60
N CYS A 289 -13.57 -4.30 21.69
CA CYS A 289 -15.00 -3.99 21.67
C CYS A 289 -15.32 -2.86 20.67
N GLU A 290 -14.65 -1.71 20.80
CA GLU A 290 -14.86 -0.55 19.92
C GLU A 290 -14.48 -0.86 18.46
N SER A 291 -13.42 -1.65 18.24
CA SER A 291 -12.97 -2.03 16.89
C SER A 291 -13.95 -2.96 16.16
N ASN A 292 -14.70 -3.76 16.92
CA ASN A 292 -15.74 -4.66 16.41
C ASN A 292 -17.11 -3.97 16.32
N ALA A 293 -17.15 -2.63 16.31
CA ALA A 293 -18.35 -1.80 16.36
C ALA A 293 -19.25 -2.07 17.57
N GLY A 294 -18.70 -2.62 18.65
CA GLY A 294 -19.35 -2.77 19.94
C GLY A 294 -19.36 -1.46 20.73
N THR A 295 -20.30 -1.35 21.66
CA THR A 295 -20.40 -0.23 22.61
C THR A 295 -19.83 -0.64 23.96
N TRP A 296 -18.84 0.11 24.46
CA TRP A 296 -18.25 -0.12 25.77
C TRP A 296 -19.03 0.62 26.88
N SER A 297 -19.41 -0.10 27.93
CA SER A 297 -20.04 0.46 29.13
C SER A 297 -19.09 0.36 30.32
N PRO A 298 -18.51 1.48 30.80
CA PRO A 298 -17.58 1.48 31.92
C PRO A 298 -18.24 0.94 33.20
N THR A 299 -17.51 0.15 33.98
CA THR A 299 -17.96 -0.33 35.28
C THR A 299 -16.93 0.05 36.34
N VAL A 300 -17.40 0.37 37.53
CA VAL A 300 -16.53 0.65 38.67
C VAL A 300 -15.82 -0.64 39.09
N PRO A 301 -14.49 -0.65 39.25
CA PRO A 301 -13.77 -1.84 39.71
C PRO A 301 -14.31 -2.35 41.05
N THR A 302 -14.36 -3.68 41.23
CA THR A 302 -15.02 -4.35 42.37
C THR A 302 -14.57 -3.84 43.76
N ASN A 303 -13.35 -3.31 43.86
CA ASN A 303 -12.79 -2.79 45.12
C ASN A 303 -12.79 -1.25 45.21
N HIS A 304 -13.29 -0.54 44.19
CA HIS A 304 -13.40 0.91 44.25
C HIS A 304 -14.61 1.32 45.10
N ARG A 305 -14.35 2.19 46.08
CA ARG A 305 -15.39 2.77 46.92
C ARG A 305 -15.81 4.11 46.34
N VAL A 306 -17.03 4.17 45.79
CA VAL A 306 -17.64 5.43 45.31
C VAL A 306 -17.77 6.46 46.45
N VAL A 307 -17.96 5.98 47.68
CA VAL A 307 -17.98 6.81 48.88
C VAL A 307 -16.70 6.52 49.70
N PRO A 308 -15.85 7.53 49.96
CA PRO A 308 -14.68 7.36 50.81
C PRO A 308 -15.03 6.75 52.17
N ALA A 309 -14.22 5.81 52.63
CA ALA A 309 -14.32 5.18 53.93
C ALA A 309 -13.16 5.63 54.82
N PHE A 310 -13.44 6.54 55.75
CA PHE A 310 -12.42 7.18 56.60
C PHE A 310 -11.49 6.21 57.36
N MET A 311 -11.97 5.01 57.72
CA MET A 311 -11.16 3.99 58.41
C MET A 311 -10.27 3.15 57.47
N LYS A 312 -10.51 3.23 56.15
CA LYS A 312 -9.82 2.41 55.15
C LYS A 312 -8.98 3.24 54.19
N ASP A 313 -9.34 4.49 53.95
CA ASP A 313 -8.63 5.39 53.05
C ASP A 313 -7.43 6.01 53.77
N ASP A 314 -6.24 5.47 53.48
CA ASP A 314 -4.98 5.84 54.12
C ASP A 314 -4.09 6.64 53.16
N ASP A 315 -4.44 7.91 52.92
CA ASP A 315 -3.68 8.86 52.11
C ASP A 315 -2.44 9.42 52.89
N GLY A 316 -1.73 8.54 53.59
CA GLY A 316 -0.62 8.88 54.47
C GLY A 316 -1.08 9.39 55.83
N TYR A 317 -2.06 8.70 56.41
CA TYR A 317 -2.44 8.79 57.82
C TYR A 317 -1.23 8.40 58.67
N THR A 318 -0.92 9.22 59.67
CA THR A 318 0.27 9.08 60.52
C THR A 318 0.13 8.01 61.60
N GLY A 319 -0.88 7.14 61.50
CA GLY A 319 -1.06 5.97 62.36
C GLY A 319 -0.24 4.76 61.91
N THR A 320 -0.64 3.57 62.34
CA THR A 320 0.06 2.30 62.05
C THR A 320 -0.26 1.69 60.69
N SER A 321 -1.13 2.34 59.92
CA SER A 321 -1.63 1.83 58.65
C SER A 321 -0.59 1.97 57.52
N ALA A 322 0.20 3.06 57.51
CA ALA A 322 1.36 3.22 56.63
C ALA A 322 2.68 2.82 57.32
N THR A 323 3.52 2.08 56.61
CA THR A 323 4.82 1.54 57.02
C THR A 323 5.91 2.27 56.25
N TYR A 324 6.74 3.02 56.98
CA TYR A 324 7.88 3.74 56.40
C TYR A 324 8.92 2.76 55.84
N ALA A 325 9.66 3.19 54.82
CA ALA A 325 10.79 2.41 54.33
C ALA A 325 11.81 2.23 55.46
N PRO A 326 12.20 0.97 55.78
CA PRO A 326 13.23 0.74 56.77
C PRO A 326 14.55 1.33 56.26
N ARG A 327 15.34 1.94 57.14
CA ARG A 327 16.58 2.57 56.71
C ARG A 327 17.64 1.53 56.37
N PRO A 328 18.27 1.60 55.19
CA PRO A 328 19.41 0.76 54.87
C PRO A 328 20.59 1.07 55.80
N THR A 329 21.33 0.04 56.19
CA THR A 329 22.49 0.18 57.11
C THR A 329 23.83 0.06 56.38
N VAL A 330 23.84 -0.48 55.16
CA VAL A 330 25.05 -0.74 54.37
C VAL A 330 25.11 0.18 53.15
N ASP A 331 26.26 0.82 52.91
CA ASP A 331 26.45 1.67 51.72
C ASP A 331 26.42 0.86 50.43
N CYS A 332 25.80 1.43 49.40
CA CYS A 332 25.51 0.74 48.15
C CYS A 332 25.35 1.71 46.98
N GLY A 333 25.45 1.18 45.76
CA GLY A 333 25.25 1.91 44.51
C GLY A 333 26.36 2.89 44.16
N SER A 334 27.44 3.01 44.95
CA SER A 334 28.55 3.90 44.65
C SER A 334 29.50 3.30 43.61
N GLY A 335 29.90 4.10 42.61
CA GLY A 335 30.90 3.70 41.60
C GLY A 335 30.38 2.78 40.49
N ILE A 336 29.07 2.51 40.42
CA ILE A 336 28.47 1.65 39.39
C ILE A 336 27.87 2.50 38.27
N GLY A 337 28.18 2.14 37.01
CA GLY A 337 27.97 3.01 35.85
C GLY A 337 26.54 3.19 35.34
N THR A 338 25.56 2.46 35.87
CA THR A 338 24.16 2.57 35.43
C THR A 338 23.22 2.64 36.63
N VAL A 339 22.08 3.32 36.49
CA VAL A 339 21.06 3.41 37.57
C VAL A 339 20.59 2.01 37.96
N GLU A 340 20.32 1.12 36.99
CA GLU A 340 19.92 -0.27 37.28
C GLU A 340 21.01 -1.06 38.00
N GLY A 341 22.28 -0.91 37.61
CA GLY A 341 23.38 -1.57 38.30
C GLY A 341 23.53 -1.08 39.74
N ARG A 342 23.28 0.21 39.99
CA ARG A 342 23.28 0.79 41.33
C ARG A 342 22.15 0.23 42.19
N ILE A 343 20.95 0.12 41.63
CA ILE A 343 19.80 -0.50 42.31
C ILE A 343 20.08 -1.97 42.63
N ALA A 344 20.62 -2.74 41.69
CA ALA A 344 20.95 -4.15 41.91
C ALA A 344 21.97 -4.34 43.04
N ASP A 345 22.99 -3.47 43.13
CA ASP A 345 23.94 -3.47 44.24
C ASP A 345 23.25 -3.15 45.58
N CYS A 346 22.37 -2.15 45.61
CA CYS A 346 21.59 -1.82 46.80
C CYS A 346 20.65 -2.93 47.23
N GLU A 347 20.02 -3.65 46.30
CA GLU A 347 19.21 -4.83 46.59
C GLU A 347 20.02 -5.99 47.13
N SER A 348 21.23 -6.21 46.61
CA SER A 348 22.10 -7.26 47.13
C SER A 348 22.57 -6.99 48.57
N LYS A 349 22.84 -5.72 48.91
CA LYS A 349 23.40 -5.32 50.21
C LYS A 349 22.35 -4.99 51.28
N ASN A 350 21.17 -4.56 50.85
CA ASN A 350 20.11 -4.03 51.71
C ASN A 350 18.73 -4.60 51.33
N ALA A 351 18.63 -5.90 51.00
CA ALA A 351 17.44 -6.53 50.40
C ALA A 351 16.08 -6.18 51.07
N SER A 352 16.02 -6.07 52.40
CA SER A 352 14.79 -5.72 53.13
C SER A 352 14.45 -4.23 53.16
N SER A 353 15.42 -3.38 52.83
CA SER A 353 15.38 -1.91 52.97
C SER A 353 15.73 -1.13 51.71
N SER A 354 15.99 -1.79 50.59
CA SER A 354 16.18 -1.16 49.29
C SER A 354 14.91 -1.07 48.44
N PRO A 355 13.86 -1.91 48.60
CA PRO A 355 12.58 -1.68 47.96
C PRO A 355 11.51 -1.19 48.96
N TRP A 356 10.68 -0.27 48.49
CA TRP A 356 9.44 0.10 49.16
C TRP A 356 8.30 0.10 48.16
N THR A 357 7.20 -0.59 48.47
CA THR A 357 6.06 -0.73 47.55
C THR A 357 4.78 -0.32 48.27
N GLY A 358 4.11 0.70 47.75
CA GLY A 358 2.89 1.26 48.31
C GLY A 358 1.81 0.22 48.60
N SER A 359 1.51 -0.67 47.66
CA SER A 359 0.48 -1.72 47.84
C SER A 359 0.69 -2.66 49.03
N THR A 360 1.93 -2.78 49.52
CA THR A 360 2.27 -3.61 50.69
C THR A 360 2.51 -2.80 51.97
N LYS A 361 3.11 -1.61 51.82
CA LYS A 361 3.60 -0.80 52.94
C LYS A 361 2.73 0.43 53.20
N GLY A 362 1.92 0.90 52.26
CA GLY A 362 1.03 2.04 52.40
C GLY A 362 -0.34 1.75 51.78
N ASN A 363 -0.78 2.63 50.88
CA ASN A 363 -1.99 2.38 50.08
C ASN A 363 -1.64 1.88 48.68
N SER A 364 -2.57 1.13 48.07
CA SER A 364 -2.41 0.57 46.73
C SER A 364 -2.29 1.57 45.59
N GLY A 365 -2.60 2.85 45.80
CA GLY A 365 -2.35 3.91 44.80
C GLY A 365 -0.91 4.42 44.79
N GLN A 366 -0.12 4.11 45.82
CA GLN A 366 1.29 4.48 45.92
C GLN A 366 2.19 3.53 45.12
N GLY A 367 3.21 4.11 44.47
CA GLY A 367 4.09 3.38 43.58
C GLY A 367 5.15 2.54 44.30
N THR A 368 5.99 1.89 43.49
CA THR A 368 7.22 1.24 43.97
C THR A 368 8.38 2.22 43.91
N TRP A 369 9.22 2.20 44.94
CA TRP A 369 10.44 2.96 45.04
C TRP A 369 11.63 2.02 45.26
N ARG A 370 12.73 2.29 44.57
CA ARG A 370 13.97 1.51 44.69
C ARG A 370 15.14 2.40 45.10
N LEU A 371 15.89 1.96 46.10
CA LEU A 371 17.11 2.62 46.56
C LEU A 371 18.16 2.50 45.45
N VAL A 372 18.62 3.65 44.96
CA VAL A 372 19.67 3.73 43.94
C VAL A 372 21.02 3.82 44.59
N THR A 373 21.18 4.66 45.62
CA THR A 373 22.46 4.78 46.32
C THR A 373 22.26 5.04 47.79
N ARG A 374 23.20 4.57 48.59
CA ARG A 374 23.40 5.01 49.98
C ARG A 374 24.88 5.30 50.22
N GLN A 375 25.16 6.50 50.74
CA GLN A 375 26.52 6.98 51.06
C GLN A 375 26.52 7.59 52.48
N GLY A 376 26.22 6.78 53.47
CA GLY A 376 26.04 7.16 54.86
C GLY A 376 24.58 7.33 55.28
N ALA A 377 24.37 7.59 56.58
CA ALA A 377 23.04 7.79 57.15
C ALA A 377 22.36 9.03 56.56
N ASN A 378 21.10 8.90 56.15
CA ASN A 378 20.30 9.98 55.54
C ASN A 378 20.97 10.60 54.29
N LYS A 379 21.76 9.80 53.55
CA LYS A 379 22.38 10.14 52.26
C LYS A 379 22.01 9.08 51.23
N GLU A 380 20.71 9.07 50.95
CA GLU A 380 20.05 8.11 50.09
C GLU A 380 19.53 8.80 48.83
N VAL A 381 19.63 8.11 47.69
CA VAL A 381 18.90 8.46 46.46
C VAL A 381 17.93 7.34 46.16
N TRP A 382 16.67 7.68 45.97
CA TRP A 382 15.61 6.74 45.65
C TRP A 382 15.04 7.05 44.28
N ARG A 383 14.75 6.01 43.49
CA ARG A 383 14.01 6.13 42.24
C ARG A 383 12.55 5.81 42.50
N ASP A 384 11.68 6.69 42.03
CA ASP A 384 10.27 6.41 41.88
C ASP A 384 10.06 5.61 40.59
N GLU A 385 9.68 4.34 40.68
CA GLU A 385 9.54 3.47 39.50
C GLU A 385 8.38 3.93 38.58
N ARG A 386 7.42 4.71 39.10
CA ARG A 386 6.31 5.23 38.32
C ARG A 386 6.76 6.38 37.41
N THR A 387 7.65 7.25 37.87
CA THR A 387 8.11 8.41 37.08
C THR A 387 9.50 8.22 36.47
N GLY A 388 10.26 7.24 36.95
CA GLY A 388 11.69 7.07 36.66
C GLY A 388 12.57 8.16 37.28
N MET A 389 12.00 9.10 38.03
CA MET A 389 12.75 10.22 38.61
C MET A 389 13.55 9.79 39.84
N LEU A 390 14.77 10.31 39.93
CA LEU A 390 15.66 10.13 41.07
C LEU A 390 15.41 11.24 42.09
N TRP A 391 15.23 10.88 43.35
CA TRP A 391 15.01 11.80 44.44
C TRP A 391 16.17 11.74 45.41
N SER A 392 16.84 12.88 45.59
CA SER A 392 17.95 13.01 46.52
C SER A 392 17.46 13.02 47.96
N SER A 393 18.34 12.75 48.92
CA SER A 393 18.18 13.26 50.28
C SER A 393 18.29 14.79 50.28
N ALA A 394 17.90 15.45 51.37
CA ALA A 394 18.08 16.88 51.55
C ALA A 394 19.57 17.23 51.36
N VAL A 395 19.82 18.13 50.40
CA VAL A 395 21.18 18.63 50.09
C VAL A 395 21.59 19.75 51.03
N THR A 396 20.61 20.46 51.59
CA THR A 396 20.75 21.39 52.70
C THR A 396 19.44 21.47 53.49
N THR A 397 19.52 21.81 54.76
CA THR A 397 18.35 21.96 55.64
C THR A 397 17.90 23.41 55.80
N SER A 398 18.69 24.39 55.33
CA SER A 398 18.43 25.81 55.58
C SER A 398 19.03 26.69 54.49
N ASP A 399 18.25 26.99 53.46
CA ASP A 399 18.61 28.01 52.47
C ASP A 399 17.40 28.71 51.87
N ASN A 400 17.66 29.86 51.22
CA ASN A 400 16.63 30.64 50.56
C ASN A 400 16.30 30.11 49.17
N TRP A 401 15.13 30.50 48.66
CA TRP A 401 14.62 30.00 47.39
C TRP A 401 15.53 30.34 46.21
N CYS A 402 16.15 31.53 46.22
CA CYS A 402 16.96 31.99 45.10
C CYS A 402 18.20 31.10 44.89
N ARG A 403 18.87 30.70 45.98
CA ARG A 403 19.99 29.73 45.94
C ARG A 403 19.54 28.27 45.78
N ALA A 404 18.34 27.93 46.21
CA ALA A 404 17.76 26.62 45.90
C ALA A 404 17.54 26.47 44.38
N ALA A 405 16.89 27.47 43.77
CA ALA A 405 16.48 27.47 42.37
C ALA A 405 17.60 27.87 41.39
N GLY A 406 18.65 28.56 41.85
CA GLY A 406 19.64 29.17 40.97
C GLY A 406 19.12 30.38 40.21
N ASN A 407 18.25 31.19 40.83
CA ASN A 407 17.64 32.35 40.19
C ASN A 407 18.33 33.64 40.63
N ILE A 408 18.85 34.44 39.69
CA ILE A 408 19.46 35.76 39.92
C ILE A 408 18.72 36.92 39.22
N GLU A 409 17.52 36.65 38.71
CA GLU A 409 16.71 37.62 37.98
C GLU A 409 16.36 38.82 38.87
N ASN A 410 16.18 39.98 38.21
CA ASN A 410 15.81 41.21 38.90
C ASN A 410 14.41 41.12 39.51
N ASP A 411 14.36 41.06 40.84
CA ASP A 411 13.14 40.99 41.64
C ASP A 411 12.96 42.19 42.56
N THR A 412 13.57 43.35 42.25
CA THR A 412 13.46 44.58 43.09
C THR A 412 12.03 45.04 43.34
N GLY A 413 11.12 44.84 42.38
CA GLY A 413 9.69 45.11 42.54
C GLY A 413 8.96 44.16 43.51
N TYR A 414 9.63 43.12 44.00
CA TYR A 414 9.05 42.04 44.81
C TYR A 414 9.91 41.67 46.03
N GLY A 415 10.72 42.63 46.53
CA GLY A 415 11.56 42.47 47.72
C GLY A 415 13.06 42.43 47.43
N GLY A 416 13.48 42.28 46.17
CA GLY A 416 14.89 42.31 45.78
C GLY A 416 15.73 41.19 46.39
N TYR A 417 15.11 40.05 46.70
CA TYR A 417 15.77 38.97 47.44
C TYR A 417 16.83 38.29 46.57
N CYS A 418 16.46 37.92 45.34
CA CYS A 418 17.37 37.23 44.44
C CYS A 418 18.48 38.16 43.92
N VAL A 419 18.26 39.48 43.90
CA VAL A 419 19.32 40.44 43.60
C VAL A 419 20.02 41.04 44.81
N SER A 420 19.81 40.52 46.02
CA SER A 420 20.49 41.03 47.21
C SER A 420 21.69 40.17 47.56
N THR A 421 22.82 40.80 47.88
CA THR A 421 24.03 40.13 48.39
C THR A 421 23.80 39.51 49.78
N ASN A 422 22.75 39.92 50.50
CA ASN A 422 22.41 39.33 51.79
C ASN A 422 21.86 37.90 51.64
N TYR A 423 21.08 37.67 50.58
CA TYR A 423 20.48 36.36 50.30
C TYR A 423 21.26 35.57 49.24
N GLN A 424 21.98 36.27 48.35
CA GLN A 424 22.89 35.68 47.36
C GLN A 424 24.26 36.37 47.37
N PRO A 425 25.15 35.99 48.30
CA PRO A 425 26.47 36.61 48.44
C PRO A 425 27.29 36.60 47.14
N ASP A 426 27.20 35.51 46.37
CA ASP A 426 28.05 35.29 45.18
C ASP A 426 27.39 35.72 43.86
N ARG A 427 26.21 36.37 43.90
CA ARG A 427 25.41 36.69 42.70
C ARG A 427 26.13 37.50 41.63
N ALA A 428 27.14 38.28 42.04
CA ALA A 428 27.90 39.13 41.14
C ALA A 428 28.79 38.33 40.17
N THR A 429 29.04 37.06 40.48
CA THR A 429 29.95 36.19 39.71
C THR A 429 29.20 35.14 38.91
N ALA A 430 28.12 34.56 39.46
CA ALA A 430 27.22 33.65 38.75
C ALA A 430 25.95 33.33 39.54
N ALA A 431 24.95 32.75 38.87
CA ALA A 431 23.86 32.03 39.51
C ALA A 431 24.36 30.73 40.13
N GLN A 432 23.97 30.44 41.37
CA GLN A 432 24.32 29.20 42.07
C GLN A 432 23.05 28.43 42.43
N SER A 433 23.01 27.12 42.16
CA SER A 433 21.91 26.24 42.57
C SER A 433 22.41 25.10 43.44
N TRP A 434 21.66 24.77 44.48
CA TRP A 434 21.84 23.52 45.23
C TRP A 434 21.60 22.26 44.39
N CYS A 435 20.80 22.37 43.33
CA CYS A 435 20.39 21.22 42.54
C CYS A 435 21.02 21.20 41.16
N ALA A 436 20.93 22.31 40.41
CA ALA A 436 21.39 22.34 39.03
C ALA A 436 22.89 22.69 38.93
N GLU A 437 23.56 22.11 37.93
CA GLU A 437 24.92 22.47 37.53
C GLU A 437 24.95 23.80 36.76
N VAL A 438 24.64 24.90 37.45
CA VAL A 438 24.61 26.27 36.90
C VAL A 438 25.68 27.15 37.53
N GLY A 439 26.46 27.82 36.69
CA GLY A 439 27.56 28.71 37.08
C GLY A 439 28.96 28.08 36.94
N PRO A 440 30.04 28.90 36.96
CA PRO A 440 31.43 28.45 36.86
C PRO A 440 31.96 27.86 38.17
N SER A 441 31.25 28.04 39.29
CA SER A 441 31.61 27.52 40.60
C SER A 441 30.39 26.86 41.22
N ALA A 442 30.58 25.64 41.71
CA ALA A 442 29.57 24.96 42.50
C ALA A 442 29.29 25.71 43.82
N MET A 443 28.19 25.36 44.49
CA MET A 443 27.76 26.00 45.74
C MET A 443 28.85 25.95 46.81
N SER A 444 29.55 27.06 46.99
CA SER A 444 30.72 27.20 47.87
C SER A 444 30.34 27.55 49.31
N LYS A 445 29.05 27.82 49.62
CA LYS A 445 28.66 28.11 51.01
C LYS A 445 28.86 26.84 51.83
N VAL A 446 30.01 26.84 52.51
CA VAL A 446 30.57 25.94 53.50
C VAL A 446 29.51 25.58 54.56
N SER A 447 28.54 24.74 54.18
CA SER A 447 27.78 23.91 55.10
C SER A 447 28.56 22.61 55.20
N GLY A 448 29.37 22.49 56.23
CA GLY A 448 30.02 21.26 56.59
C GLY A 448 29.46 20.82 57.93
N THR A 449 29.66 19.56 58.25
CA THR A 449 29.36 19.09 59.60
C THR A 449 30.62 19.25 60.43
N CYS A 450 30.45 19.84 61.61
CA CYS A 450 31.50 19.87 62.61
C CYS A 450 31.29 18.68 63.55
N SER A 451 32.34 17.88 63.77
CA SER A 451 32.24 16.66 64.60
C SER A 451 31.97 16.92 66.08
N ASN A 452 31.96 18.19 66.52
CA ASN A 452 31.78 18.56 67.94
C ASN A 452 30.32 18.86 68.33
N GLY A 453 29.34 18.64 67.44
CA GLY A 453 27.91 18.81 67.74
C GLY A 453 27.42 20.26 67.80
N ILE A 454 28.26 21.25 67.48
CA ILE A 454 27.90 22.68 67.43
C ILE A 454 27.84 23.13 65.95
N ALA A 455 26.85 23.96 65.61
CA ALA A 455 26.69 24.48 64.26
C ALA A 455 27.67 25.65 64.00
N TYR A 456 28.48 25.54 62.94
CA TYR A 456 29.37 26.62 62.48
C TYR A 456 29.06 27.00 61.04
N THR A 457 29.24 28.28 60.73
CA THR A 457 29.03 28.86 59.39
C THR A 457 30.31 28.86 58.54
N ALA A 458 31.45 28.41 59.09
CA ALA A 458 32.73 28.32 58.41
C ALA A 458 33.64 27.24 59.03
N ALA A 459 34.50 26.64 58.21
CA ALA A 459 35.47 25.62 58.63
C ALA A 459 36.37 26.07 59.79
N ALA A 460 36.84 27.33 59.74
CA ALA A 460 37.69 27.93 60.76
C ALA A 460 37.04 27.97 62.14
N GLY A 461 35.71 28.16 62.21
CA GLY A 461 34.98 28.14 63.48
C GLY A 461 34.96 26.75 64.11
N CYS A 462 34.79 25.71 63.29
CA CYS A 462 34.80 24.33 63.74
C CYS A 462 36.19 23.87 64.20
N THR A 463 37.22 24.10 63.38
CA THR A 463 38.60 23.71 63.71
C THR A 463 39.14 24.50 64.90
N GLY A 464 38.80 25.79 65.03
CA GLY A 464 39.15 26.60 66.20
C GLY A 464 38.50 26.13 67.51
N ALA A 465 37.39 25.40 67.43
CA ALA A 465 36.70 24.82 68.58
C ALA A 465 37.02 23.32 68.79
N GLY A 466 38.11 22.83 68.18
CA GLY A 466 38.57 21.44 68.32
C GLY A 466 37.73 20.40 67.57
N GLY A 467 36.82 20.83 66.70
CA GLY A 467 36.05 19.94 65.84
C GLY A 467 36.73 19.69 64.48
N THR A 468 36.41 18.56 63.86
CA THR A 468 36.81 18.25 62.49
C THR A 468 35.73 18.75 61.55
N TRP A 469 36.13 19.59 60.59
CA TRP A 469 35.22 20.13 59.58
C TRP A 469 35.18 19.21 58.36
N THR A 470 34.02 18.62 58.08
CA THR A 470 33.76 17.90 56.83
C THR A 470 33.01 18.82 55.88
N ALA A 471 33.67 19.33 54.85
CA ALA A 471 33.05 20.23 53.89
C ALA A 471 32.06 19.47 52.99
N ASN A 472 30.81 19.93 52.87
CA ASN A 472 29.93 19.49 51.78
C ASN A 472 30.26 20.31 50.53
N THR A 473 31.39 20.02 49.89
CA THR A 473 31.77 20.67 48.65
C THR A 473 31.35 19.82 47.47
N GLU A 474 30.34 20.30 46.75
CA GLU A 474 30.15 19.93 45.35
C GLU A 474 31.20 20.71 44.55
N THR A 475 31.97 20.06 43.68
CA THR A 475 32.95 20.69 42.79
C THR A 475 32.79 20.07 41.41
N TRP A 476 31.90 20.63 40.61
CA TRP A 476 31.52 20.06 39.31
C TRP A 476 32.73 19.87 38.39
N SER A 477 33.63 20.85 38.29
CA SER A 477 34.84 20.76 37.46
C SER A 477 35.79 19.62 37.84
N ALA A 478 35.75 19.16 39.10
CA ALA A 478 36.55 18.04 39.59
C ALA A 478 35.74 16.74 39.66
N GLY A 479 34.46 16.75 39.25
CA GLY A 479 33.61 15.58 39.30
C GLY A 479 33.16 15.17 40.70
N ALA A 480 33.30 16.04 41.70
CA ALA A 480 32.95 15.75 43.08
C ALA A 480 31.51 16.18 43.36
N TYR A 481 30.64 15.22 43.67
CA TYR A 481 29.21 15.46 43.86
C TYR A 481 28.75 15.11 45.28
N LEU A 482 27.69 15.78 45.75
CA LEU A 482 27.15 15.56 47.08
C LEU A 482 26.71 14.09 47.26
N ALA A 483 27.04 13.52 48.42
CA ALA A 483 26.59 12.18 48.81
C ALA A 483 25.05 12.08 48.88
N ALA A 484 24.37 13.17 49.23
CA ALA A 484 22.90 13.26 49.21
C ALA A 484 22.31 13.08 47.79
N LYS A 485 23.09 13.39 46.74
CA LYS A 485 22.79 13.15 45.31
C LYS A 485 23.42 11.84 44.80
N GLY A 486 23.89 10.96 45.69
CA GLY A 486 24.48 9.67 45.34
C GLY A 486 25.84 9.78 44.63
N GLY A 487 26.50 10.93 44.71
CA GLY A 487 27.71 11.23 43.96
C GLY A 487 27.48 11.25 42.43
N MET A 488 26.27 11.60 41.97
CA MET A 488 25.92 11.66 40.56
C MET A 488 25.71 13.12 40.11
N GLY A 489 26.08 13.42 38.86
CA GLY A 489 25.85 14.73 38.24
C GLY A 489 25.87 14.67 36.71
N LEU A 490 25.77 15.81 36.04
CA LEU A 490 25.68 15.97 34.60
C LEU A 490 26.98 15.57 33.89
N GLN A 491 28.14 15.73 34.53
CA GLN A 491 29.43 15.40 33.92
C GLN A 491 29.62 13.89 33.84
N GLY A 492 29.28 13.30 32.69
CA GLY A 492 29.42 11.86 32.41
C GLY A 492 30.85 11.34 32.42
N SER A 493 31.86 12.19 32.23
CA SER A 493 33.28 11.83 32.35
C SER A 493 33.73 11.67 33.81
N ALA A 494 32.98 12.24 34.75
CA ALA A 494 33.27 12.21 36.18
C ALA A 494 32.31 11.30 36.96
N THR A 495 31.08 11.15 36.48
CA THR A 495 30.04 10.35 37.11
C THR A 495 29.40 9.41 36.12
N SER A 496 29.18 8.19 36.57
CA SER A 496 28.47 7.18 35.79
C SER A 496 27.48 6.51 36.75
N PRO A 497 26.15 6.56 36.49
CA PRO A 497 25.51 7.28 35.39
C PRO A 497 25.58 8.80 35.59
N SER A 498 25.49 9.56 34.49
CA SER A 498 25.27 11.00 34.56
C SER A 498 23.81 11.30 34.88
N VAL A 499 23.55 12.22 35.81
CA VAL A 499 22.20 12.63 36.25
C VAL A 499 22.09 14.14 36.21
N LEU A 500 21.07 14.66 35.53
CA LEU A 500 20.77 16.09 35.56
C LEU A 500 19.82 16.40 36.72
N TRP A 501 20.34 17.05 37.74
CA TRP A 501 19.58 17.47 38.92
C TRP A 501 18.91 18.84 38.74
N ARG A 502 17.73 19.01 39.33
CA ARG A 502 17.00 20.29 39.41
C ARG A 502 16.20 20.39 40.70
N LEU A 503 15.80 21.60 41.04
CA LEU A 503 14.82 21.81 42.11
C LEU A 503 13.45 21.23 41.66
N PRO A 504 12.75 20.41 42.47
CA PRO A 504 11.45 19.86 42.11
C PRO A 504 10.40 20.97 41.99
N THR A 505 9.51 20.87 41.02
CA THR A 505 8.31 21.70 40.94
C THR A 505 7.26 21.19 41.94
N ILE A 506 6.22 21.99 42.18
CA ILE A 506 5.08 21.55 42.98
C ILE A 506 4.38 20.32 42.38
N TYR A 507 4.42 20.15 41.06
CA TYR A 507 3.84 18.98 40.40
C TYR A 507 4.68 17.73 40.61
N ASP A 508 6.01 17.85 40.60
CA ASP A 508 6.88 16.74 40.95
C ASP A 508 6.61 16.25 42.36
N TYR A 509 6.49 17.17 43.34
CA TYR A 509 6.13 16.80 44.71
C TYR A 509 4.74 16.17 44.81
N LYS A 510 3.73 16.69 44.11
CA LYS A 510 2.37 16.11 44.14
C LYS A 510 2.36 14.68 43.59
N ILE A 511 3.06 14.43 42.49
CA ILE A 511 3.17 13.08 41.92
C ILE A 511 3.95 12.18 42.87
N ALA A 512 5.08 12.64 43.40
CA ALA A 512 5.89 11.85 44.31
C ALA A 512 5.18 11.58 45.65
N ASP A 513 4.38 12.52 46.16
CA ASP A 513 3.55 12.34 47.35
C ASP A 513 2.45 11.31 47.12
N ALA A 514 1.76 11.38 45.98
CA ALA A 514 0.83 10.34 45.54
C ALA A 514 1.53 8.98 45.42
N ASN A 515 2.82 8.96 45.09
CA ASN A 515 3.61 7.74 44.99
C ASN A 515 4.20 7.29 46.34
N GLY A 516 4.12 8.10 47.41
CA GLY A 516 4.56 7.72 48.75
C GLY A 516 5.91 8.29 49.20
N ILE A 517 6.43 9.37 48.59
CA ILE A 517 7.74 9.97 48.92
C ILE A 517 7.94 10.22 50.42
N ARG A 518 6.89 10.63 51.15
CA ARG A 518 6.92 10.89 52.60
C ARG A 518 7.28 9.66 53.43
N MET A 519 6.97 8.46 52.93
CA MET A 519 7.26 7.19 53.59
C MET A 519 8.61 6.62 53.18
N VAL A 520 9.17 7.09 52.07
CA VAL A 520 10.37 6.52 51.45
C VAL A 520 11.62 7.30 51.84
N LEU A 521 11.62 8.62 51.70
CA LEU A 521 12.83 9.41 51.88
C LEU A 521 13.20 9.59 53.37
N PRO A 522 14.50 9.54 53.72
CA PRO A 522 14.94 9.47 55.12
C PRO A 522 14.67 10.74 55.89
N ASP A 523 14.61 11.90 55.24
CA ASP A 523 14.56 13.22 55.85
C ASP A 523 13.25 13.96 55.58
N MET A 524 12.18 13.22 55.29
CA MET A 524 10.83 13.76 55.19
C MET A 524 10.19 13.95 56.58
N GLY A 525 9.73 15.18 56.84
CA GLY A 525 8.99 15.52 58.06
C GLY A 525 9.84 15.62 59.34
N ASN A 526 9.16 15.89 60.46
CA ASN A 526 9.79 16.13 61.77
C ASN A 526 10.04 14.82 62.55
N ALA A 527 11.25 14.63 63.06
CA ALA A 527 11.59 13.46 63.88
C ALA A 527 10.90 13.51 65.25
N GLY A 528 10.46 12.35 65.75
CA GLY A 528 9.86 12.22 67.08
C GLY A 528 8.47 12.85 67.25
N GLY A 529 7.90 13.43 66.19
CA GLY A 529 6.49 13.81 66.12
C GLY A 529 5.63 12.61 65.74
N PHE A 530 4.77 12.79 64.74
CA PHE A 530 3.92 11.73 64.22
C PHE A 530 4.61 10.84 63.16
N ARG A 531 5.91 11.07 62.89
CA ARG A 531 6.75 10.04 62.28
C ARG A 531 7.25 9.17 63.43
N PRO A 532 6.84 7.90 63.54
CA PRO A 532 7.34 7.06 64.61
C PRO A 532 8.87 7.02 64.51
N VAL A 533 9.57 7.11 65.65
CA VAL A 533 11.04 7.09 65.75
C VAL A 533 11.65 5.76 65.22
N VAL A 534 10.80 4.85 64.76
CA VAL A 534 11.10 3.49 64.30
C VAL A 534 12.07 3.40 63.13
N ASP A 535 12.30 4.48 62.36
CA ASP A 535 13.28 4.45 61.26
C ASP A 535 14.61 5.15 61.55
N ALA A 536 14.83 5.66 62.76
CA ALA A 536 16.09 6.31 63.17
C ALA A 536 16.52 7.53 62.32
N SER A 537 15.62 8.12 61.53
CA SER A 537 15.91 9.37 60.81
C SER A 537 16.02 10.57 61.75
N THR A 538 16.90 11.52 61.43
CA THR A 538 17.08 12.75 62.23
C THR A 538 15.92 13.74 62.10
N GLY A 539 15.04 13.55 61.10
CA GLY A 539 14.00 14.49 60.75
C GLY A 539 14.55 15.84 60.28
N GLY A 540 13.75 16.57 59.51
CA GLY A 540 14.09 17.90 59.00
C GLY A 540 13.00 18.93 59.32
N ILE A 541 13.29 20.19 59.00
CA ILE A 541 12.25 21.23 58.95
C ILE A 541 11.22 20.80 57.90
N ASN A 542 9.95 20.94 58.25
CA ASN A 542 8.80 20.42 57.52
C ASN A 542 8.60 20.91 56.08
N TYR A 543 9.33 21.94 55.67
CA TYR A 543 9.07 22.72 54.47
C TYR A 543 10.24 22.60 53.51
N GLU A 544 9.94 22.16 52.30
CA GLU A 544 10.92 22.01 51.22
C GLU A 544 10.61 23.00 50.10
N TRP A 545 11.64 23.70 49.61
CA TRP A 545 11.46 24.58 48.47
C TRP A 545 11.05 23.80 47.22
N SER A 546 10.14 24.39 46.43
CA SER A 546 9.89 23.97 45.06
C SER A 546 10.37 25.03 44.07
N ALA A 547 10.61 24.65 42.82
CA ALA A 547 10.91 25.55 41.71
C ALA A 547 9.69 26.40 41.29
N SER A 548 8.49 26.09 41.80
CA SER A 548 7.27 26.77 41.41
C SER A 548 7.12 28.11 42.12
N VAL A 549 7.02 29.19 41.35
CA VAL A 549 6.77 30.54 41.85
C VAL A 549 5.29 30.75 42.17
N TYR A 550 4.98 31.52 43.22
CA TYR A 550 3.59 31.89 43.52
C TYR A 550 3.13 33.00 42.56
N SER A 551 2.09 32.71 41.77
CA SER A 551 1.69 33.56 40.64
C SER A 551 1.12 34.91 41.07
N SER A 552 0.33 34.95 42.14
CA SER A 552 -0.32 36.16 42.65
C SER A 552 0.62 37.07 43.46
N MET A 553 1.75 36.54 43.96
CA MET A 553 2.75 37.32 44.67
C MET A 553 4.16 36.84 44.31
N ARG A 554 4.81 37.49 43.36
CA ARG A 554 6.09 37.06 42.79
C ARG A 554 7.26 37.07 43.78
N GLY A 555 7.15 37.75 44.93
CA GLY A 555 8.14 37.67 46.02
C GLY A 555 8.11 36.35 46.79
N PHE A 556 7.16 35.47 46.48
CA PHE A 556 6.92 34.21 47.15
C PHE A 556 7.18 33.03 46.20
N ALA A 557 7.45 31.88 46.78
CA ALA A 557 7.53 30.61 46.08
C ALA A 557 6.73 29.54 46.84
N TRP A 558 6.31 28.52 46.12
CA TRP A 558 5.62 27.38 46.71
C TRP A 558 6.61 26.49 47.45
N ILE A 559 6.20 26.04 48.62
CA ILE A 559 6.88 25.03 49.43
C ILE A 559 6.01 23.78 49.53
N PHE A 560 6.66 22.63 49.67
CA PHE A 560 6.00 21.36 49.98
C PHE A 560 6.14 21.05 51.47
N TYR A 561 5.04 20.66 52.10
CA TYR A 561 4.99 20.27 53.50
C TYR A 561 5.23 18.76 53.61
N GLY A 562 6.50 18.37 53.75
CA GLY A 562 6.94 16.96 53.75
C GLY A 562 6.32 16.08 54.85
N TYR A 563 5.70 16.68 55.85
CA TYR A 563 4.94 15.96 56.88
C TYR A 563 3.48 15.68 56.46
N ARG A 564 2.78 16.65 55.87
CA ARG A 564 1.32 16.57 55.58
C ARG A 564 0.97 16.31 54.11
N GLY A 565 1.94 16.39 53.20
CA GLY A 565 1.68 16.37 51.76
C GLY A 565 1.06 17.67 51.21
N GLY A 566 0.95 18.70 52.06
CA GLY A 566 0.36 19.99 51.70
C GLY A 566 1.32 20.90 50.94
N VAL A 567 0.79 22.00 50.41
CA VAL A 567 1.59 23.04 49.75
C VAL A 567 1.18 24.41 50.28
N GLU A 568 2.17 25.25 50.53
CA GLU A 568 2.01 26.61 51.07
C GLU A 568 2.88 27.57 50.26
N SER A 569 2.64 28.89 50.33
CA SER A 569 3.48 29.89 49.66
C SER A 569 4.17 30.77 50.67
N HIS A 570 5.49 30.88 50.56
CA HIS A 570 6.33 31.57 51.54
C HIS A 570 7.29 32.55 50.85
N ALA A 571 7.69 33.59 51.59
CA ALA A 571 8.61 34.60 51.09
C ALA A 571 9.96 33.96 50.73
N ARG A 572 10.49 34.29 49.55
CA ARG A 572 11.73 33.68 49.02
C ARG A 572 12.97 33.90 49.88
N SER A 573 12.94 34.89 50.77
CA SER A 573 14.02 35.22 51.72
C SER A 573 14.14 34.24 52.89
N LEU A 574 13.10 33.44 53.18
CA LEU A 574 13.10 32.50 54.29
C LEU A 574 14.02 31.31 54.00
N ALA A 575 14.49 30.63 55.04
CA ALA A 575 15.37 29.48 54.93
C ALA A 575 14.61 28.18 55.15
N TYR A 576 14.64 27.29 54.14
CA TYR A 576 13.97 25.98 54.16
C TYR A 576 14.87 24.88 53.61
N VAL A 577 14.39 23.64 53.70
CA VAL A 577 15.07 22.45 53.18
C VAL A 577 15.11 22.51 51.65
N VAL A 578 16.19 22.02 51.07
CA VAL A 578 16.32 21.86 49.63
C VAL A 578 16.57 20.39 49.32
N ARG A 579 15.75 19.86 48.42
CA ARG A 579 15.87 18.54 47.82
C ARG A 579 15.96 18.69 46.32
N CYS A 580 16.62 17.74 45.67
CA CYS A 580 16.78 17.72 44.24
C CYS A 580 16.08 16.51 43.63
N VAL A 581 15.55 16.70 42.44
CA VAL A 581 15.03 15.63 41.58
C VAL A 581 15.90 15.55 40.33
N GLY A 582 16.23 14.32 39.91
CA GLY A 582 17.15 14.03 38.82
C GLY A 582 16.55 13.07 37.80
N ARG A 583 17.11 13.09 36.59
CA ARG A 583 16.81 12.16 35.50
C ARG A 583 18.07 11.76 34.74
#